data_AF-A0A832NLZ6-F1
#
_entry.id   AF-A0A832NLZ6-F1
#
_cell.length_a   1.000
_cell.length_b   1.000
_cell.length_c   1.000
_cell.angle_alpha   90.00
_cell.angle_beta   90.00
_cell.angle_gamma   90.00
#
_symmetry.space_group_name_H-M   'P 1'
#
loop_
_entity.id
_entity.type
_entity.pdbx_description
1 polymer ?
#
loop_
_entity_poly.entity_id
_entity_poly.type
_entity_poly.pdbx_seq_one_letter_code
_entity_poly.pdbx_strand_id
1 'polypeptide(L)'
;MTDITKIPSPIGEDVKRVDVYEKVTGAATYTDDIQFGPQLLHARIKRSPYPHALIKSIDTSKAKALPGVKVIVTGDDFPNHIGLYLKDKYIFARDRVRFIGEPVAGVAGR
;
A
#
# COMPACT_ATOMS: atom_id res chain seq x y z
N MET A 1 44.90 23.94 -29.63
CA MET A 1 44.63 22.67 -30.32
C MET A 1 43.80 21.85 -29.35
N THR A 2 42.48 21.99 -29.43
CA THR A 2 41.53 21.44 -28.45
C THR A 2 41.23 20.01 -28.87
N ASP A 3 41.60 19.06 -28.02
CA ASP A 3 41.46 17.62 -28.27
C ASP A 3 39.96 17.25 -28.31
N ILE A 4 39.47 16.97 -29.52
CA ILE A 4 38.06 16.73 -29.86
C ILE A 4 37.63 15.26 -29.66
N THR A 5 38.38 14.47 -28.89
CA THR A 5 38.22 13.01 -28.89
C THR A 5 37.67 12.37 -27.62
N LYS A 6 37.17 13.14 -26.64
CA LYS A 6 36.50 12.55 -25.47
C LYS A 6 34.98 12.71 -25.57
N ILE A 7 34.30 11.69 -26.11
CA ILE A 7 32.85 11.56 -25.98
C ILE A 7 32.55 11.53 -24.47
N PRO A 8 31.73 12.44 -23.93
CA PRO A 8 31.40 12.42 -22.51
C PRO A 8 30.72 11.08 -22.18
N SER A 9 31.40 10.24 -21.40
CA SER A 9 30.89 8.96 -20.92
C SER A 9 30.58 9.10 -19.42
N PRO A 10 29.34 8.83 -18.99
CA PRO A 10 29.00 8.85 -17.56
C PRO A 10 29.54 7.62 -16.81
N ILE A 11 30.17 6.66 -17.50
CA ILE A 11 30.63 5.41 -16.92
C ILE A 11 31.89 5.68 -16.08
N GLY A 12 31.77 5.47 -14.77
CA GLY A 12 32.88 5.62 -13.80
C GLY A 12 33.07 7.04 -13.26
N GLU A 13 32.23 7.99 -13.66
CA GLU A 13 32.29 9.39 -13.23
C GLU A 13 31.27 9.67 -12.12
N ASP A 14 31.56 10.65 -11.25
CA ASP A 14 30.62 11.14 -10.23
C ASP A 14 29.58 12.06 -10.89
N VAL A 15 28.56 11.44 -11.49
CA VAL A 15 27.48 12.15 -12.18
C VAL A 15 26.32 12.40 -11.21
N LYS A 16 25.86 13.66 -11.17
CA LYS A 16 24.66 14.03 -10.42
C LYS A 16 23.46 13.22 -10.90
N ARG A 17 22.77 12.54 -9.97
CA ARG A 17 21.57 11.79 -10.31
C ARG A 17 20.49 12.71 -10.87
N VAL A 18 19.76 12.22 -11.87
CA VAL A 18 18.70 12.95 -12.58
C VAL A 18 17.56 13.42 -11.67
N ASP A 19 17.30 12.71 -10.57
CA ASP A 19 16.20 12.94 -9.64
C ASP A 19 16.56 13.80 -8.42
N VAL A 20 17.85 14.15 -8.25
CA VAL A 20 18.31 14.80 -7.00
C VAL A 20 17.72 16.18 -6.80
N TYR A 21 17.61 16.98 -7.85
CA TYR A 21 17.12 18.36 -7.71
C TYR A 21 15.69 18.40 -7.16
N GLU A 22 14.78 17.61 -7.73
CA GLU A 22 13.39 17.55 -7.29
C GLU A 22 13.26 16.99 -5.86
N LYS A 23 14.11 16.03 -5.48
CA LYS A 23 14.09 15.44 -4.14
C LYS A 23 14.57 16.40 -3.06
N VAL A 24 15.63 17.18 -3.33
CA VAL A 24 16.17 18.12 -2.33
C VAL A 24 15.35 19.40 -2.21
N THR A 25 14.58 19.75 -3.24
CA THR A 25 13.67 20.91 -3.20
C THR A 25 12.26 20.56 -2.70
N GLY A 26 11.93 19.28 -2.55
CA GLY A 26 10.58 18.82 -2.25
C GLY A 26 9.61 18.92 -3.43
N ALA A 27 10.11 19.15 -4.65
CA ALA A 27 9.30 19.17 -5.87
C ALA A 27 8.98 17.76 -6.39
N ALA A 28 9.73 16.74 -5.96
CA ALA A 28 9.47 15.36 -6.33
C ALA A 28 8.11 14.91 -5.75
N THR A 29 7.20 14.50 -6.62
CA THR A 29 5.87 14.00 -6.24
C THR A 29 5.93 12.50 -5.95
N TYR A 30 5.57 12.10 -4.74
CA TYR A 30 5.37 10.72 -4.32
C TYR A 30 3.88 10.37 -4.28
N THR A 31 3.55 9.09 -4.08
CA THR A 31 2.17 8.60 -4.14
C THR A 31 1.21 9.33 -3.20
N ASP A 32 1.66 9.72 -2.01
CA ASP A 32 0.83 10.41 -1.01
C ASP A 32 0.64 11.90 -1.31
N ASP A 33 1.48 12.48 -2.17
CA ASP A 33 1.38 13.88 -2.57
C ASP A 33 0.28 14.10 -3.63
N ILE A 34 -0.13 13.02 -4.31
CA ILE A 34 -1.10 13.07 -5.41
C ILE A 34 -2.48 13.46 -4.86
N GLN A 35 -3.03 14.56 -5.38
CA GLN A 35 -4.35 15.07 -4.99
C GLN A 35 -5.44 14.51 -5.91
N PHE A 36 -6.38 13.75 -5.35
CA PHE A 36 -7.53 13.16 -6.09
C PHE A 36 -8.84 13.97 -5.94
N GLY A 37 -8.76 15.15 -5.33
CA GLY A 37 -9.91 16.05 -5.13
C GLY A 37 -10.83 15.65 -3.97
N PRO A 38 -11.99 16.31 -3.83
CA PRO A 38 -12.84 16.26 -2.63
C PRO A 38 -13.59 14.93 -2.42
N GLN A 39 -13.52 14.01 -3.38
CA GLN A 39 -14.21 12.72 -3.32
C GLN A 39 -13.29 11.55 -2.97
N LEU A 40 -12.01 11.82 -2.69
CA LEU A 40 -11.07 10.80 -2.22
C LEU A 40 -11.59 10.14 -0.93
N LEU A 41 -11.61 8.81 -0.91
CA LEU A 41 -11.90 8.04 0.28
C LEU A 41 -10.59 7.62 0.95
N HIS A 42 -10.53 7.77 2.26
CA HIS A 42 -9.44 7.27 3.09
C HIS A 42 -9.73 5.83 3.51
N ALA A 43 -8.74 4.96 3.31
CA ALA A 43 -8.83 3.55 3.67
C ALA A 43 -8.00 3.23 4.91
N ARG A 44 -8.52 2.32 5.75
CA ARG A 44 -7.81 1.75 6.90
C ARG A 44 -8.04 0.24 6.97
N ILE A 45 -6.99 -0.48 7.35
CA ILE A 45 -7.00 -1.94 7.48
C ILE A 45 -6.99 -2.30 8.96
N LYS A 46 -7.97 -3.09 9.40
CA LYS A 46 -7.95 -3.76 10.70
C LYS A 46 -7.02 -4.97 10.60
N ARG A 47 -5.96 -4.96 11.41
CA ARG A 47 -4.97 -6.02 11.48
C ARG A 47 -5.13 -6.87 12.73
N SER A 48 -4.71 -8.13 12.63
CA SER A 48 -4.63 -9.07 13.75
C SER A 48 -3.67 -8.56 14.83
N PRO A 49 -4.08 -8.51 16.11
CA PRO A 49 -3.16 -8.33 17.22
C PRO A 49 -2.54 -9.67 17.69
N TYR A 50 -2.96 -10.80 17.12
CA TYR A 50 -2.57 -12.14 17.56
C TYR A 50 -1.59 -12.78 16.57
N PRO A 51 -0.57 -13.51 17.07
CA PRO A 51 0.37 -14.24 16.22
C PRO A 51 -0.28 -15.45 15.54
N HIS A 52 -1.27 -16.10 16.15
CA HIS A 52 -2.06 -17.14 15.52
C HIS A 52 -3.39 -17.31 16.27
N ALA A 53 -4.53 -17.27 15.57
CA ALA A 53 -5.85 -17.41 16.19
C ALA A 53 -6.92 -17.77 15.16
N LEU A 54 -7.97 -18.49 15.59
CA LEU A 54 -9.17 -18.70 14.77
C LEU A 54 -10.04 -17.44 14.77
N ILE A 55 -10.58 -17.08 13.60
CA ILE A 55 -11.57 -16.03 13.43
C ILE A 55 -12.95 -16.65 13.63
N LYS A 56 -13.49 -16.54 14.84
CA LYS A 56 -14.83 -17.07 15.15
C LYS A 56 -15.95 -16.26 14.50
N SER A 57 -15.80 -14.94 14.44
CA SER A 57 -16.77 -14.04 13.83
C SER A 57 -16.15 -12.68 13.51
N ILE A 58 -16.73 -11.97 12.54
CA ILE A 58 -16.43 -10.57 12.22
C ILE A 58 -17.76 -9.83 12.20
N ASP A 59 -17.98 -8.92 13.15
CA ASP A 59 -19.13 -8.01 13.16
C ASP A 59 -18.74 -6.64 12.62
N THR A 60 -19.39 -6.23 11.53
CA THR A 60 -19.16 -4.93 10.86
C THR A 60 -20.26 -3.91 11.12
N SER A 61 -21.30 -4.26 11.89
CA SER A 61 -22.52 -3.46 12.08
C SER A 61 -22.22 -2.02 12.52
N LYS A 62 -21.41 -1.85 13.57
CA LYS A 62 -21.05 -0.53 14.11
C LYS A 62 -20.27 0.31 13.09
N ALA A 63 -19.35 -0.31 12.36
CA ALA A 63 -18.57 0.39 11.34
C ALA A 63 -19.45 0.82 10.16
N LYS A 64 -20.41 -0.01 9.74
CA LYS A 64 -21.39 0.35 8.69
C LYS A 64 -22.30 1.51 9.10
N ALA A 65 -22.59 1.66 10.40
CA ALA A 65 -23.43 2.72 10.92
C ALA A 65 -22.72 4.08 11.04
N LEU A 66 -21.39 4.13 10.92
CA LEU A 66 -20.65 5.39 11.03
C LEU A 66 -20.90 6.29 9.81
N PRO A 67 -21.29 7.56 10.00
CA PRO A 67 -21.39 8.52 8.92
C PRO A 67 -20.06 8.63 8.15
N GLY A 68 -20.14 8.66 6.83
CA GLY A 68 -18.96 8.80 5.96
C GLY A 68 -18.33 7.48 5.51
N VAL A 69 -18.58 6.35 6.20
CA VAL A 69 -18.17 5.03 5.72
C VAL A 69 -18.92 4.70 4.43
N LYS A 70 -18.18 4.29 3.40
CA LYS A 70 -18.73 3.95 2.08
C LYS A 70 -18.66 2.47 1.77
N VAL A 71 -17.61 1.80 2.26
CA VAL A 71 -17.41 0.36 2.02
C VAL A 71 -16.64 -0.26 3.17
N ILE A 72 -16.98 -1.50 3.47
CA ILE A 72 -16.22 -2.39 4.34
C ILE A 72 -16.03 -3.69 3.57
N VAL A 73 -14.79 -4.18 3.57
CA VAL A 73 -14.41 -5.45 2.93
C VAL A 73 -13.79 -6.39 3.96
N THR A 74 -14.07 -7.68 3.84
CA THR A 74 -13.51 -8.76 4.65
C THR A 74 -12.94 -9.86 3.74
N GLY A 75 -12.50 -10.97 4.32
CA GLY A 75 -12.07 -12.13 3.54
C GLY A 75 -13.18 -12.77 2.70
N ASP A 76 -14.44 -12.48 2.97
CA ASP A 76 -15.56 -13.04 2.19
C ASP A 76 -15.76 -12.33 0.85
N ASP A 77 -15.33 -11.07 0.72
CA ASP A 77 -15.41 -10.31 -0.54
C ASP A 77 -14.37 -10.76 -1.57
N PHE A 78 -13.27 -11.37 -1.14
CA PHE A 78 -12.28 -11.97 -2.02
C PHE A 78 -11.74 -13.30 -1.45
N PRO A 79 -12.37 -14.43 -1.81
CA PRO A 79 -12.07 -15.73 -1.21
C PRO A 79 -10.86 -16.45 -1.83
N ASN A 80 -10.10 -15.80 -2.72
CA ASN A 80 -9.00 -16.44 -3.45
C ASN A 80 -7.64 -16.15 -2.80
N HIS A 81 -6.68 -17.05 -3.05
CA HIS A 81 -5.31 -16.85 -2.63
C HIS A 81 -4.52 -15.96 -3.61
N ILE A 82 -3.56 -15.23 -3.06
CA ILE A 82 -2.61 -14.34 -3.74
C ILE A 82 -1.18 -14.67 -3.33
N GLY A 83 -0.24 -14.19 -4.15
CA GLY A 83 1.20 -14.24 -3.89
C GLY A 83 2.00 -14.25 -5.19
N LEU A 84 3.24 -13.78 -5.13
CA LEU A 84 4.08 -13.61 -6.32
C LEU A 84 4.59 -14.96 -6.87
N TYR A 85 5.16 -15.79 -5.98
CA TYR A 85 5.72 -17.10 -6.35
C TYR A 85 4.86 -18.27 -5.87
N LEU A 86 4.20 -18.11 -4.72
CA LEU A 86 3.30 -19.10 -4.14
C LEU A 86 1.99 -18.39 -3.79
N LYS A 87 0.86 -18.94 -4.26
CA LYS A 87 -0.48 -18.41 -4.01
C LYS A 87 -1.09 -19.06 -2.78
N ASP A 88 -0.63 -18.67 -1.60
CA ASP A 88 -0.99 -19.26 -0.31
C ASP A 88 -1.58 -18.28 0.71
N LYS A 89 -1.71 -17.00 0.36
CA LYS A 89 -2.20 -15.94 1.27
C LYS A 89 -3.54 -15.41 0.83
N TYR A 90 -4.44 -15.15 1.76
CA TYR A 90 -5.62 -14.34 1.47
C TYR A 90 -5.28 -12.85 1.52
N ILE A 91 -6.04 -12.01 0.81
CA ILE A 91 -5.92 -10.54 0.93
C ILE A 91 -6.35 -10.10 2.34
N PHE A 92 -7.47 -10.63 2.82
CA PHE A 92 -7.92 -10.54 4.21
C PHE A 92 -8.09 -11.96 4.76
N ALA A 93 -7.60 -12.20 5.96
CA ALA A 93 -7.57 -13.50 6.60
C ALA A 93 -8.97 -14.16 6.63
N ARG A 94 -8.99 -15.45 6.31
CA ARG A 94 -10.16 -16.34 6.41
C ARG A 94 -9.81 -17.53 7.30
N ASP A 95 -10.80 -18.03 8.03
CA ASP A 95 -10.69 -19.10 9.05
C ASP A 95 -9.79 -18.72 10.24
N ARG A 96 -8.55 -18.30 9.99
CA ARG A 96 -7.56 -17.97 11.00
C ARG A 96 -6.58 -16.89 10.54
N VAL A 97 -5.98 -16.26 11.53
CA VAL A 97 -4.78 -15.43 11.40
C VAL A 97 -3.55 -16.26 11.79
N ARG A 98 -2.42 -15.95 11.18
CA ARG A 98 -1.14 -16.68 11.19
C ARG A 98 0.03 -15.80 11.62
N PHE A 99 -0.15 -14.48 11.73
CA PHE A 99 0.84 -13.55 12.28
C PHE A 99 0.23 -12.24 12.79
N ILE A 100 0.97 -11.55 13.66
CA ILE A 100 0.61 -10.20 14.13
C ILE A 100 0.71 -9.25 12.93
N GLY A 101 -0.35 -8.50 12.67
CA GLY A 101 -0.40 -7.59 11.52
C GLY A 101 -1.15 -8.15 10.30
N GLU A 102 -1.56 -9.43 10.31
CA GLU A 102 -2.31 -9.99 9.18
C GLU A 102 -3.63 -9.21 8.97
N PRO A 103 -3.94 -8.76 7.75
CA PRO A 103 -5.19 -8.04 7.46
C PRO A 103 -6.42 -8.91 7.74
N VAL A 104 -7.43 -8.37 8.42
CA VAL A 104 -8.69 -9.08 8.73
C VAL A 104 -9.89 -8.41 8.05
N ALA A 105 -9.89 -7.08 8.00
CA ALA A 105 -10.92 -6.29 7.31
C ALA A 105 -10.36 -4.94 6.86
N GLY A 106 -10.99 -4.33 5.86
CA GLY A 106 -10.70 -2.97 5.40
C GLY A 106 -11.96 -2.11 5.46
N VAL A 107 -11.80 -0.83 5.75
CA VAL A 107 -12.84 0.19 5.66
C VAL A 107 -12.36 1.32 4.77
N ALA A 108 -13.25 1.89 3.96
CA ALA A 108 -12.99 3.16 3.28
C ALA A 108 -14.18 4.12 3.47
N GLY A 109 -13.85 5.37 3.77
CA GLY A 109 -14.81 6.43 4.05
C GLY A 109 -14.21 7.80 3.79
N ARG A 110 -15.02 8.85 3.93
CA ARG A 110 -14.56 10.24 3.82
C ARG A 110 -13.69 10.62 5.01
#